data_AF-A0A1C6W349-F1
#
_entry.id   AF-A0A1C6W349-F1
#
_cell.length_a   1.000
_cell.length_b   1.000
_cell.length_c   1.000
_cell.angle_alpha   90.00
_cell.angle_beta   90.00
_cell.angle_gamma   90.00
#
_symmetry.space_group_name_H-M   'P 1'
#
loop_
_entity.id
_entity.type
_entity.pdbx_description
1 polymer ?
#
loop_
_entity_poly.entity_id
_entity_poly.type
_entity_poly.pdbx_seq_one_letter_code
_entity_poly.pdbx_strand_id
1 'polypeptide(L)'
;MASFDEDPTGPVLRLLRESRSGLTRTQIRQKLQDLGIEVDLKRARWKRIERILLSHDDVQVSGKGAAAVFECKPAKKSQDEAGERPGSDATAPASPQAEAQPPTPVVLASPAENGPAEAVAGEPEVTGWPSDVASTEPEKPEPAVTLCPAAPDSTPVRVGEPVPAAKAASLTERLAEATGEDAARSLGHYLSNPLAVGARLGELTKEQLDALVRELEDDETAALEVLLLALPRSSAVANRAAVPSGQTLTPLLAAAAAEVQAYVEPKPDVVSAAAALLRRVCAAGELSTASIPALVTLASAVAAGCSEDGVRALDDCALALSRLLPSMSRDERCSVDLDRLAPLVTGLPFTPDGGRAALILAVGKVRSKSMLHDEWWTGANLDDLAGCANGILAGVTSRPEVAVRYLHPLVVRELSVVESRGRLTFLLGLPSEFLVGVPGEAVAAAFHRVATTDPVVAIWTGSLMQEQRVRSLRRDAEQAQAAAKIADERAEAAEGRAAAMADRCTQLEETLRAEHRGTASLRSAQDRQIQIDVIRSLVNLAAEVEELAADGTEAEVLIERSRALVMAQALDPIGQAGQKMTFDPTVHEPIVGVPKDGTDVTVIRPGYHWRPPGEDVLIEKALVTT
;
A
#
# COMPACT_ATOMS: atom_id res chain seq x y z
N MET A 1 1.21 -3.31 12.07
CA MET A 1 0.79 -4.72 12.03
C MET A 1 -0.71 -4.70 11.79
N ALA A 2 -1.21 -5.39 10.76
CA ALA A 2 -2.66 -5.53 10.59
C ALA A 2 -3.22 -6.20 11.85
N SER A 3 -4.32 -5.68 12.40
CA SER A 3 -4.94 -6.26 13.59
C SER A 3 -5.37 -7.70 13.26
N PHE A 4 -5.10 -8.66 14.15
CA PHE A 4 -5.52 -10.05 14.00
C PHE A 4 -7.06 -10.17 13.81
N ASP A 5 -7.81 -9.16 14.24
CA ASP A 5 -9.26 -9.09 14.03
C ASP A 5 -9.68 -8.85 12.57
N GLU A 6 -8.85 -8.16 11.78
CA GLU A 6 -9.14 -7.83 10.37
C GLU A 6 -8.76 -8.98 9.43
N ASP A 7 -7.59 -9.58 9.65
CA ASP A 7 -7.11 -10.75 8.91
C ASP A 7 -6.53 -11.82 9.85
N PRO A 8 -7.38 -12.73 10.38
CA PRO A 8 -6.91 -13.80 11.25
C PRO A 8 -6.15 -14.89 10.50
N THR A 9 -6.14 -14.87 9.16
CA THR A 9 -5.52 -15.90 8.31
C THR A 9 -4.07 -15.58 7.96
N GLY A 10 -3.73 -14.31 7.73
CA GLY A 10 -2.37 -13.87 7.42
C GLY A 10 -1.32 -14.34 8.44
N PRO A 11 -1.51 -14.10 9.76
CA PRO A 11 -0.56 -14.53 10.79
C PRO A 11 -0.38 -16.05 10.86
N VAL A 12 -1.45 -16.82 10.63
CA VAL A 12 -1.40 -18.29 10.64
C VAL A 12 -0.62 -18.82 9.43
N LEU A 13 -0.87 -18.26 8.23
CA LEU A 13 -0.12 -18.63 7.02
C LEU A 13 1.35 -18.27 7.12
N ARG A 14 1.68 -17.11 7.73
CA ARG A 14 3.06 -16.71 8.02
C ARG A 14 3.75 -17.71 8.93
N LEU A 15 3.09 -18.11 10.02
CA LEU A 15 3.59 -19.09 10.98
C LEU A 15 3.85 -20.46 10.33
N LEU A 16 2.96 -20.89 9.42
CA LEU A 16 3.12 -22.13 8.66
C LEU A 16 4.26 -22.05 7.63
N ARG A 17 4.56 -20.87 7.06
CA ARG A 17 5.71 -20.68 6.16
C ARG A 17 7.04 -20.68 6.91
N GLU A 18 7.07 -20.09 8.10
CA GLU A 18 8.27 -20.05 8.95
C GLU A 18 8.56 -21.41 9.59
N SER A 19 7.52 -22.19 9.89
CA SER A 19 7.65 -23.55 10.41
C SER A 19 7.87 -24.53 9.26
N ARG A 20 9.13 -24.93 9.02
CA ARG A 20 9.50 -25.92 7.99
C ARG A 20 8.88 -27.32 8.19
N SER A 21 8.22 -27.56 9.32
CA SER A 21 7.51 -28.79 9.66
C SER A 21 6.04 -28.49 9.84
N GLY A 22 5.16 -29.37 9.36
CA GLY A 22 3.73 -29.24 9.58
C GLY A 22 3.36 -29.10 11.06
N LEU A 23 2.37 -28.26 11.35
CA LEU A 23 1.90 -27.98 12.72
C LEU A 23 0.48 -28.49 12.94
N THR A 24 0.24 -29.07 14.11
CA THR A 24 -1.11 -29.42 14.55
C THR A 24 -1.89 -28.20 15.03
N ARG A 25 -3.22 -28.31 15.10
CA ARG A 25 -4.12 -27.26 15.61
C ARG A 25 -3.71 -26.70 16.98
N THR A 26 -3.25 -27.55 17.89
CA THR A 26 -2.82 -27.13 19.24
C THR A 26 -1.49 -26.39 19.18
N GLN A 27 -0.56 -26.83 18.33
CA GLN A 27 0.74 -26.16 18.13
C GLN A 27 0.59 -24.78 17.50
N ILE A 28 -0.30 -24.62 16.51
CA ILE A 28 -0.56 -23.30 15.90
C ILE A 28 -1.10 -22.32 16.95
N ARG A 29 -2.02 -22.78 17.82
CA ARG A 29 -2.57 -21.94 18.91
C ARG A 29 -1.50 -21.55 19.92
N GLN A 30 -0.68 -22.51 20.34
CA GLN A 30 0.41 -22.25 21.29
C GLN A 30 1.38 -21.22 20.72
N LYS A 31 1.84 -21.39 19.48
CA LYS A 31 2.79 -20.47 18.86
C LYS A 31 2.21 -19.06 18.64
N LEU A 32 0.92 -18.92 18.35
CA LEU A 32 0.28 -17.60 18.28
C LEU A 32 0.21 -16.94 19.65
N GLN A 33 -0.07 -17.71 20.70
CA GLN A 33 -0.04 -17.24 22.08
C GLN A 33 1.36 -16.80 22.52
N ASP A 34 2.39 -17.57 22.14
CA ASP A 34 3.80 -17.23 22.39
C ASP A 34 4.23 -15.93 21.68
N LEU A 35 3.57 -15.58 20.56
CA LEU A 35 3.75 -14.31 19.85
C LEU A 35 2.96 -13.13 20.46
N GLY A 36 2.34 -13.32 21.63
CA GLY A 36 1.55 -12.29 22.31
C GLY A 36 0.21 -11.98 21.63
N ILE A 37 -0.22 -12.83 20.68
CA ILE A 37 -1.56 -12.74 20.10
C ILE A 37 -2.47 -13.50 21.05
N GLU A 38 -3.32 -12.78 21.79
CA GLU A 38 -4.23 -13.37 22.75
C GLU A 38 -5.32 -14.18 22.01
N VAL A 39 -5.07 -15.47 21.84
CA VAL A 39 -5.93 -16.40 21.11
C VAL A 39 -7.04 -16.92 22.03
N ASP A 40 -7.83 -16.01 22.60
CA ASP A 40 -9.16 -16.32 23.13
C ASP A 40 -10.17 -16.47 21.96
N LEU A 41 -9.77 -17.27 20.97
CA LEU A 41 -10.56 -17.52 19.79
C LEU A 41 -11.73 -18.41 20.17
N LYS A 42 -12.89 -17.77 20.43
CA LYS A 42 -14.21 -18.40 20.46
C LYS A 42 -14.25 -19.50 19.40
N ARG A 43 -14.73 -20.69 19.76
CA ARG A 43 -14.73 -21.91 18.92
C ARG A 43 -15.20 -21.67 17.47
N ALA A 44 -16.08 -20.70 17.26
CA ALA A 44 -16.58 -20.26 15.95
C ALA A 44 -15.51 -19.59 15.06
N ARG A 45 -14.67 -18.68 15.60
CA ARG A 45 -13.60 -18.00 14.83
C ARG A 45 -12.56 -19.00 14.34
N TRP A 46 -12.15 -19.96 15.20
CA TRP A 46 -11.22 -20.99 14.78
C TRP A 46 -11.79 -21.87 13.65
N LYS A 47 -13.09 -22.23 13.70
CA LYS A 47 -13.72 -22.99 12.60
C LYS A 47 -13.67 -22.23 11.27
N ARG A 48 -13.68 -20.88 11.29
CA ARG A 48 -13.53 -20.06 10.09
C ARG A 48 -12.11 -20.13 9.55
N ILE A 49 -11.09 -19.97 10.40
CA ILE A 49 -9.67 -20.11 10.02
C ILE A 49 -9.41 -21.52 9.46
N GLU A 50 -9.89 -22.56 10.14
CA GLU A 50 -9.75 -23.95 9.73
C GLU A 50 -10.37 -24.21 8.35
N ARG A 51 -11.55 -23.65 8.08
CA ARG A 51 -12.19 -23.73 6.75
C ARG A 51 -11.35 -23.03 5.68
N ILE A 52 -10.79 -21.85 5.99
CA ILE A 52 -9.98 -21.11 5.01
C ILE A 52 -8.67 -21.84 4.72
N LEU A 53 -7.99 -22.37 5.75
CA LEU A 53 -6.77 -23.17 5.57
C LEU A 53 -7.02 -24.44 4.74
N LEU A 54 -8.16 -25.10 4.92
CA LEU A 54 -8.54 -26.26 4.13
C LEU A 54 -8.81 -25.92 2.65
N SER A 55 -9.23 -24.68 2.36
CA SER A 55 -9.48 -24.20 1.00
C SER A 55 -8.30 -23.46 0.36
N HIS A 56 -7.19 -23.25 1.09
CA HIS A 56 -6.06 -22.45 0.60
C HIS A 56 -5.10 -23.31 -0.21
N ASP A 57 -4.80 -22.93 -1.46
CA ASP A 57 -4.03 -23.75 -2.41
C ASP A 57 -2.60 -24.07 -1.91
N ASP A 58 -1.98 -23.13 -1.19
CA ASP A 58 -0.65 -23.27 -0.60
C ASP A 58 -0.60 -24.17 0.64
N VAL A 59 -1.72 -24.62 1.20
CA VAL A 59 -1.72 -25.40 2.45
C VAL A 59 -2.06 -26.87 2.14
N GLN A 60 -1.20 -27.77 2.58
CA GLN A 60 -1.44 -29.21 2.57
C GLN A 60 -1.84 -29.66 3.97
N VAL A 61 -2.92 -30.41 4.07
CA VAL A 61 -3.40 -30.97 5.33
C VAL A 61 -3.21 -32.48 5.30
N SER A 62 -2.47 -33.01 6.27
CA SER A 62 -2.29 -34.45 6.46
C SER A 62 -2.93 -34.90 7.78
N GLY A 63 -3.55 -36.09 7.80
CA GLY A 63 -4.29 -36.60 8.97
C GLY A 63 -5.77 -36.23 9.01
N LYS A 64 -6.49 -36.65 10.06
CA LYS A 64 -7.93 -36.41 10.26
C LYS A 64 -8.23 -35.94 11.69
N GLY A 65 -9.24 -35.09 11.82
CA GLY A 65 -9.76 -34.64 13.11
C GLY A 65 -8.77 -33.76 13.89
N ALA A 66 -8.69 -33.96 15.21
CA ALA A 66 -7.82 -33.16 16.09
C ALA A 66 -6.31 -33.35 15.81
N ALA A 67 -5.94 -34.44 15.12
CA ALA A 67 -4.56 -34.75 14.72
C ALA A 67 -4.23 -34.28 13.30
N ALA A 68 -5.06 -33.43 12.68
CA ALA A 68 -4.72 -32.83 11.39
C ALA A 68 -3.49 -31.92 11.53
N VAL A 69 -2.51 -32.14 10.67
CA VAL A 69 -1.26 -31.39 10.55
C VAL A 69 -1.37 -30.51 9.30
N PHE A 70 -1.18 -29.21 9.49
CA PHE A 70 -1.19 -28.20 8.42
C PHE A 70 0.25 -27.86 8.05
N GLU A 71 0.57 -27.94 6.76
CA GLU A 71 1.91 -27.67 6.22
C GLU A 71 1.81 -26.78 4.98
N CYS A 72 2.70 -25.81 4.83
CA CYS A 72 2.73 -24.99 3.62
C CYS A 72 3.44 -25.77 2.51
N LYS A 73 2.80 -25.95 1.36
CA LYS A 73 3.42 -26.56 0.19
C LYS A 73 4.65 -25.73 -0.20
N PRO A 74 5.80 -26.35 -0.51
CA PRO A 74 6.93 -25.62 -1.04
C PRO A 74 6.49 -24.93 -2.32
N ALA A 75 6.77 -23.63 -2.44
CA ALA A 75 6.45 -22.86 -3.64
C ALA A 75 6.95 -23.66 -4.84
N LYS A 76 6.03 -24.05 -5.73
CA LYS A 76 6.33 -24.82 -6.92
C LYS A 76 7.34 -23.99 -7.69
N LYS A 77 8.64 -24.34 -7.61
CA LYS A 77 9.68 -23.69 -8.41
C LYS A 77 9.19 -23.80 -9.84
N SER A 78 8.80 -22.67 -10.41
CA SER A 78 8.40 -22.53 -11.80
C SER A 78 9.55 -23.09 -12.64
N GLN A 79 9.36 -24.31 -13.13
CA GLN A 79 10.35 -25.06 -13.89
C GLN A 79 10.35 -24.64 -15.37
N ASP A 80 9.93 -23.40 -15.66
CA ASP A 80 9.75 -22.84 -17.01
C ASP A 80 10.84 -21.83 -17.42
N GLU A 81 11.92 -21.68 -16.65
CA GLU A 81 13.09 -20.88 -17.05
C GLU A 81 14.39 -21.70 -17.06
N ALA A 82 14.40 -22.79 -17.82
CA ALA A 82 15.63 -23.50 -18.17
C ALA A 82 15.61 -23.90 -19.66
N GLY A 83 15.57 -22.88 -20.52
CA GLY A 83 15.91 -22.97 -21.93
C GLY A 83 17.20 -22.18 -22.20
N GLU A 84 18.18 -22.85 -22.79
CA GLU A 84 19.39 -22.32 -23.44
C GLU A 84 20.52 -21.74 -22.56
N ARG A 85 21.51 -22.60 -22.30
CA ARG A 85 22.92 -22.33 -22.67
C ARG A 85 23.70 -23.65 -22.84
N PRO A 86 24.53 -23.80 -23.89
CA PRO A 86 25.23 -25.04 -24.17
C PRO A 86 26.62 -25.09 -23.51
N GLY A 87 26.98 -26.30 -23.08
CA GLY A 87 28.33 -26.87 -23.23
C GLY A 87 29.43 -26.39 -22.28
N SER A 88 29.75 -27.21 -21.29
CA SER A 88 31.15 -27.48 -20.91
C SER A 88 31.21 -28.77 -20.11
N ASP A 89 31.69 -29.83 -20.76
CA ASP A 89 32.21 -31.04 -20.13
C ASP A 89 33.38 -30.68 -19.21
N ALA A 90 33.36 -31.21 -17.98
CA ALA A 90 34.57 -31.52 -17.21
C ALA A 90 34.22 -32.41 -16.01
N THR A 91 34.38 -33.71 -16.24
CA THR A 91 34.98 -34.75 -15.38
C THR A 91 35.26 -34.41 -13.90
N ALA A 92 34.73 -35.27 -13.03
CA ALA A 92 35.01 -35.38 -11.59
C ALA A 92 36.52 -35.56 -11.26
N PRO A 93 36.95 -35.38 -10.00
CA PRO A 93 36.85 -36.51 -9.08
C PRO A 93 36.52 -36.16 -7.62
N ALA A 94 36.08 -37.21 -6.93
CA ALA A 94 35.86 -37.28 -5.50
C ALA A 94 37.11 -36.98 -4.66
N SER A 95 36.91 -36.42 -3.47
CA SER A 95 37.83 -36.54 -2.32
C SER A 95 37.13 -36.14 -0.99
N PRO A 96 37.70 -36.55 0.16
CA PRO A 96 36.96 -37.20 1.25
C PRO A 96 36.71 -36.32 2.49
N GLN A 97 36.03 -36.94 3.46
CA GLN A 97 35.93 -36.55 4.86
C GLN A 97 37.24 -35.98 5.44
N ALA A 98 37.16 -34.87 6.18
CA ALA A 98 37.45 -34.76 7.61
C ALA A 98 37.71 -33.30 8.05
N GLU A 99 37.51 -33.07 9.35
CA GLU A 99 38.12 -32.04 10.20
C GLU A 99 37.48 -30.66 10.41
N ALA A 100 37.03 -30.53 11.67
CA ALA A 100 37.36 -29.46 12.63
C ALA A 100 36.79 -28.05 12.40
N GLN A 101 35.68 -27.80 13.11
CA GLN A 101 35.25 -26.46 13.51
C GLN A 101 36.28 -25.83 14.47
N PRO A 102 36.73 -24.58 14.25
CA PRO A 102 37.40 -23.81 15.29
C PRO A 102 36.37 -23.17 16.24
N PRO A 103 36.69 -22.99 17.53
CA PRO A 103 35.78 -22.42 18.51
C PRO A 103 35.63 -20.90 18.37
N THR A 104 34.41 -20.44 18.59
CA THR A 104 33.99 -19.06 18.77
C THR A 104 34.76 -18.36 19.90
N PRO A 105 35.22 -17.10 19.73
CA PRO A 105 35.76 -16.34 20.83
C PRO A 105 34.63 -15.82 21.74
N VAL A 106 34.81 -16.08 23.03
CA VAL A 106 34.05 -15.56 24.16
C VAL A 106 34.16 -14.03 24.19
N VAL A 107 33.04 -13.34 24.00
CA VAL A 107 32.94 -11.90 24.26
C VAL A 107 32.75 -11.69 25.76
N LEU A 108 33.77 -11.09 26.37
CA LEU A 108 33.77 -10.60 27.74
C LEU A 108 32.71 -9.52 27.93
N ALA A 109 31.83 -9.76 28.90
CA ALA A 109 30.89 -8.79 29.44
C ALA A 109 31.61 -7.79 30.36
N SER A 110 31.22 -6.51 30.28
CA SER A 110 31.14 -5.54 31.40
C SER A 110 30.73 -4.15 30.85
N PRO A 111 30.21 -3.22 31.68
CA PRO A 111 29.39 -3.40 32.87
C PRO A 111 28.11 -2.55 32.85
N ALA A 112 27.20 -2.87 33.79
CA ALA A 112 26.05 -2.05 34.15
C ALA A 112 26.50 -0.81 34.95
N GLU A 113 26.05 0.38 34.52
CA GLU A 113 26.07 1.59 35.34
C GLU A 113 24.68 1.84 35.94
N ASN A 114 24.70 2.00 37.26
CA ASN A 114 23.56 2.32 38.13
C ASN A 114 23.48 3.84 38.38
N GLY A 115 22.29 4.42 38.13
CA GLY A 115 21.66 5.56 38.85
C GLY A 115 22.30 6.95 38.74
N PRO A 116 21.64 8.05 39.21
CA PRO A 116 20.34 8.20 39.94
C PRO A 116 19.32 9.10 39.18
N ALA A 117 17.99 9.03 39.37
CA ALA A 117 17.14 9.49 40.49
C ALA A 117 17.19 11.00 40.82
N GLU A 118 16.29 11.78 40.22
CA GLU A 118 15.69 13.05 40.70
C GLU A 118 14.36 13.22 39.91
N ALA A 119 13.15 13.10 40.48
CA ALA A 119 12.46 13.85 41.54
C ALA A 119 11.84 15.18 41.07
N VAL A 120 10.49 15.15 40.96
CA VAL A 120 9.52 16.19 41.35
C VAL A 120 9.14 17.29 40.36
N ALA A 121 7.82 17.58 40.39
CA ALA A 121 7.05 18.72 39.88
C ALA A 121 6.42 18.50 38.49
N GLY A 122 5.11 18.59 38.30
CA GLY A 122 4.00 18.95 39.18
C GLY A 122 2.71 18.85 38.37
N GLU A 123 1.63 18.45 39.02
CA GLU A 123 0.27 18.53 38.50
C GLU A 123 -0.09 19.98 38.18
N PRO A 124 -0.92 20.21 37.16
CA PRO A 124 -2.01 21.14 37.37
C PRO A 124 -3.36 20.47 37.16
N GLU A 125 -4.11 20.41 38.26
CA GLU A 125 -5.57 20.53 38.24
C GLU A 125 -5.98 21.70 37.34
N VAL A 126 -6.80 21.42 36.34
CA VAL A 126 -7.59 22.44 35.65
C VAL A 126 -9.04 21.98 35.62
N THR A 127 -9.73 22.40 36.69
CA THR A 127 -11.08 22.99 36.71
C THR A 127 -12.09 22.48 35.70
N GLY A 128 -13.11 21.82 36.26
CA GLY A 128 -14.35 21.48 35.59
C GLY A 128 -15.04 22.69 34.95
N TRP A 129 -15.67 22.41 33.82
CA TRP A 129 -16.59 23.30 33.15
C TRP A 129 -18.03 22.90 33.48
N PRO A 130 -18.92 23.87 33.74
CA PRO A 130 -20.31 23.61 34.09
C PRO A 130 -21.12 23.26 32.83
N SER A 131 -21.75 22.09 32.84
CA SER A 131 -22.92 21.81 32.02
C SER A 131 -24.14 22.39 32.73
N ASP A 132 -24.53 23.60 32.37
CA ASP A 132 -25.90 24.11 32.55
C ASP A 132 -26.10 25.33 31.63
N VAL A 133 -26.69 25.09 30.46
CA VAL A 133 -27.34 26.14 29.68
C VAL A 133 -28.72 25.62 29.31
N ALA A 134 -29.71 26.16 30.01
CA ALA A 134 -31.12 26.02 29.77
C ALA A 134 -31.47 26.49 28.34
N SER A 135 -32.05 25.60 27.54
CA SER A 135 -32.76 25.99 26.33
C SER A 135 -34.10 26.60 26.74
N THR A 136 -34.19 27.91 26.59
CA THR A 136 -35.41 28.70 26.73
C THR A 136 -36.27 28.50 25.47
N GLU A 137 -37.50 28.00 25.65
CA GLU A 137 -38.55 28.01 24.63
C GLU A 137 -38.86 29.45 24.18
N PRO A 138 -39.01 29.71 22.87
CA PRO A 138 -39.60 30.96 22.42
C PRO A 138 -41.13 30.91 22.57
N GLU A 139 -41.57 31.75 23.50
CA GLU A 139 -42.92 32.09 23.89
C GLU A 139 -43.76 32.58 22.69
N LYS A 140 -44.98 32.03 22.62
CA LYS A 140 -46.04 32.28 21.65
C LYS A 140 -46.77 33.59 22.00
N PRO A 141 -46.86 34.59 21.09
CA PRO A 141 -47.67 35.77 21.38
C PRO A 141 -49.15 35.51 21.07
N GLU A 142 -49.95 35.35 22.12
CA GLU A 142 -51.39 35.62 22.10
C GLU A 142 -51.63 37.14 22.03
N PRO A 143 -52.55 37.64 21.19
CA PRO A 143 -53.16 38.94 21.41
C PRO A 143 -54.53 38.81 22.08
N ALA A 144 -54.57 39.46 23.24
CA ALA A 144 -55.67 39.86 24.09
C ALA A 144 -57.06 40.03 23.45
N VAL A 145 -58.01 39.36 24.08
CA VAL A 145 -59.44 39.66 24.10
C VAL A 145 -59.66 41.07 24.65
N THR A 146 -60.30 41.94 23.85
CA THR A 146 -60.93 43.17 24.36
C THR A 146 -62.43 43.09 24.07
N LEU A 147 -63.19 42.82 25.13
CA LEU A 147 -64.64 42.95 25.19
C LEU A 147 -64.99 44.38 25.60
N CYS A 148 -65.79 45.09 24.80
CA CYS A 148 -66.83 45.98 25.32
C CYS A 148 -67.88 46.29 24.22
N PRO A 149 -69.16 46.47 24.60
CA PRO A 149 -70.31 46.40 23.70
C PRO A 149 -70.80 47.78 23.24
N ALA A 150 -71.40 47.86 22.05
CA ALA A 150 -72.26 48.97 21.66
C ALA A 150 -73.50 48.45 20.92
N ALA A 151 -74.64 48.96 21.36
CA ALA A 151 -76.00 48.59 20.97
C ALA A 151 -76.38 49.15 19.57
N PRO A 152 -77.55 48.75 19.01
CA PRO A 152 -77.84 48.81 17.59
C PRO A 152 -78.56 50.11 17.18
N ASP A 153 -78.25 50.62 16.00
CA ASP A 153 -79.09 51.61 15.32
C ASP A 153 -79.73 50.97 14.08
N SER A 154 -81.05 50.84 14.16
CA SER A 154 -81.90 50.19 13.18
C SER A 154 -82.44 51.27 12.24
N THR A 155 -81.97 51.32 11.00
CA THR A 155 -82.63 52.06 9.92
C THR A 155 -83.39 51.08 9.02
N PRO A 156 -84.70 51.24 8.81
CA PRO A 156 -85.48 50.33 7.99
C PRO A 156 -85.22 50.62 6.51
N VAL A 157 -84.56 49.67 5.83
CA VAL A 157 -84.43 49.67 4.37
C VAL A 157 -85.76 49.25 3.75
N ARG A 158 -86.24 50.09 2.84
CA ARG A 158 -87.42 49.91 1.99
C ARG A 158 -87.41 48.55 1.28
N VAL A 159 -88.49 47.80 1.47
CA VAL A 159 -88.88 46.67 0.64
C VAL A 159 -89.22 47.21 -0.76
N GLY A 160 -88.31 47.02 -1.70
CA GLY A 160 -88.53 47.20 -3.12
C GLY A 160 -89.12 45.93 -3.73
N GLU A 161 -90.02 46.11 -4.69
CA GLU A 161 -90.73 45.09 -5.44
C GLU A 161 -89.83 43.98 -6.01
N PRO A 162 -90.35 42.74 -6.12
CA PRO A 162 -89.63 41.62 -6.71
C PRO A 162 -89.38 41.88 -8.20
N VAL A 163 -88.14 42.29 -8.50
CA VAL A 163 -87.59 42.24 -9.86
C VAL A 163 -87.62 40.77 -10.31
N PRO A 164 -88.16 40.45 -11.50
CA PRO A 164 -88.24 39.09 -11.99
C PRO A 164 -86.83 38.49 -12.02
N ALA A 165 -86.68 37.31 -11.40
CA ALA A 165 -85.42 36.58 -11.32
C ALA A 165 -84.79 36.47 -12.72
N ALA A 166 -83.79 37.30 -12.98
CA ALA A 166 -82.94 37.15 -14.15
C ALA A 166 -82.39 35.72 -14.10
N LYS A 167 -82.60 34.94 -15.16
CA LYS A 167 -82.02 33.61 -15.28
C LYS A 167 -80.54 33.72 -14.96
N ALA A 168 -80.08 32.97 -13.96
CA ALA A 168 -78.66 32.92 -13.63
C ALA A 168 -77.89 32.61 -14.92
N ALA A 169 -76.93 33.46 -15.25
CA ALA A 169 -76.08 33.25 -16.41
C ALA A 169 -75.36 31.91 -16.24
N SER A 170 -75.33 31.10 -17.30
CA SER A 170 -74.62 29.82 -17.30
C SER A 170 -73.13 30.00 -17.04
N LEU A 171 -72.43 28.99 -16.49
CA LEU A 171 -70.97 29.04 -16.31
C LEU A 171 -70.24 29.49 -17.59
N THR A 172 -70.68 29.04 -18.75
CA THR A 172 -70.04 29.37 -20.04
C THR A 172 -70.21 30.83 -20.46
N GLU A 173 -71.33 31.47 -20.11
CA GLU A 173 -71.57 32.90 -20.33
C GLU A 173 -70.70 33.74 -19.39
N ARG A 174 -70.63 33.34 -18.13
CA ARG A 174 -69.77 34.00 -17.14
C ARG A 174 -68.29 33.87 -17.46
N LEU A 175 -67.87 32.70 -17.94
CA LEU A 175 -66.50 32.48 -18.40
C LEU A 175 -66.18 33.35 -19.63
N ALA A 176 -67.10 33.48 -20.59
CA ALA A 176 -66.89 34.35 -21.75
C ALA A 176 -66.76 35.82 -21.33
N GLU A 177 -67.61 36.29 -20.42
CA GLU A 177 -67.51 37.64 -19.87
C GLU A 177 -66.18 37.85 -19.12
N ALA A 178 -65.78 36.88 -18.30
CA ALA A 178 -64.56 36.91 -17.51
C ALA A 178 -63.27 36.83 -18.37
N THR A 179 -63.28 36.08 -19.47
CA THR A 179 -62.12 35.95 -20.38
C THR A 179 -62.11 36.99 -21.50
N GLY A 180 -63.16 37.81 -21.61
CA GLY A 180 -63.31 38.84 -22.65
C GLY A 180 -63.64 38.27 -24.03
N GLU A 181 -64.34 37.14 -24.10
CA GLU A 181 -64.81 36.55 -25.35
C GLU A 181 -66.18 37.11 -25.77
N ASP A 182 -66.34 37.39 -27.06
CA ASP A 182 -67.57 37.99 -27.61
C ASP A 182 -68.82 37.09 -27.49
N ALA A 183 -68.63 35.77 -27.32
CA ALA A 183 -69.72 34.80 -27.21
C ALA A 183 -69.33 33.60 -26.35
N ALA A 184 -70.30 33.10 -25.56
CA ALA A 184 -70.17 31.89 -24.77
C ALA A 184 -69.84 30.67 -25.64
N ARG A 185 -68.71 30.01 -25.35
CA ARG A 185 -68.33 28.72 -25.96
C ARG A 185 -68.76 27.56 -25.08
N SER A 186 -68.74 26.35 -25.63
CA SER A 186 -69.06 25.15 -24.85
C SER A 186 -68.04 24.94 -23.72
N LEU A 187 -68.46 24.34 -22.60
CA LEU A 187 -67.57 24.03 -21.48
C LEU A 187 -66.34 23.19 -21.91
N GLY A 188 -66.54 22.26 -22.85
CA GLY A 188 -65.47 21.47 -23.44
C GLY A 188 -64.40 22.31 -24.14
N HIS A 189 -64.76 23.48 -24.72
CA HIS A 189 -63.79 24.39 -25.31
C HIS A 189 -62.87 25.00 -24.25
N TYR A 190 -63.41 25.48 -23.13
CA TYR A 190 -62.61 26.03 -22.04
C TYR A 190 -61.73 24.95 -21.39
N LEU A 191 -62.27 23.75 -21.19
CA LEU A 191 -61.50 22.60 -20.67
C LEU A 191 -60.42 22.10 -21.64
N SER A 192 -60.57 22.35 -22.94
CA SER A 192 -59.53 22.04 -23.95
C SER A 192 -58.43 23.10 -24.04
N ASN A 193 -58.62 24.29 -23.45
CA ASN A 193 -57.64 25.37 -23.39
C ASN A 193 -57.46 25.89 -21.95
N PRO A 194 -57.14 25.01 -20.99
CA PRO A 194 -57.16 25.36 -19.57
C PRO A 194 -56.12 26.44 -19.21
N LEU A 195 -55.01 26.54 -19.94
CA LEU A 195 -53.93 27.48 -19.62
C LEU A 195 -54.23 28.89 -20.09
N ALA A 196 -54.74 29.06 -21.31
CA ALA A 196 -55.21 30.36 -21.80
C ALA A 196 -56.36 30.89 -20.92
N VAL A 197 -57.30 30.02 -20.54
CA VAL A 197 -58.39 30.38 -19.64
C VAL A 197 -57.83 30.75 -18.26
N GLY A 198 -56.94 29.93 -17.68
CA GLY A 198 -56.30 30.22 -16.39
C GLY A 198 -55.50 31.53 -16.38
N ALA A 199 -54.79 31.82 -17.48
CA ALA A 199 -54.06 33.08 -17.67
C ALA A 199 -55.00 34.29 -17.66
N ARG A 200 -56.12 34.21 -18.41
CA ARG A 200 -57.15 35.26 -18.44
C ARG A 200 -57.84 35.44 -17.10
N LEU A 201 -58.22 34.36 -16.43
CA LEU A 201 -58.78 34.42 -15.07
C LEU A 201 -57.79 35.05 -14.08
N GLY A 202 -56.48 34.93 -14.33
CA GLY A 202 -55.42 35.58 -13.55
C GLY A 202 -55.42 37.11 -13.64
N GLU A 203 -56.03 37.68 -14.68
CA GLU A 203 -56.17 39.12 -14.88
C GLU A 203 -57.29 39.73 -14.03
N LEU A 204 -58.25 38.91 -13.57
CA LEU A 204 -59.38 39.35 -12.75
C LEU A 204 -58.96 39.80 -11.35
N THR A 205 -59.75 40.69 -10.76
CA THR A 205 -59.58 41.06 -9.35
C THR A 205 -60.04 39.93 -8.42
N LYS A 206 -59.60 39.96 -7.17
CA LYS A 206 -59.99 38.96 -6.17
C LYS A 206 -61.49 38.95 -5.96
N GLU A 207 -62.13 40.11 -5.96
CA GLU A 207 -63.57 40.27 -5.78
C GLU A 207 -64.36 39.67 -6.95
N GLN A 208 -63.86 39.84 -8.18
CA GLN A 208 -64.47 39.24 -9.38
C GLN A 208 -64.37 37.72 -9.35
N LEU A 209 -63.21 37.18 -8.94
CA LEU A 209 -63.00 35.74 -8.80
C LEU A 209 -63.89 35.14 -7.68
N ASP A 210 -64.00 35.82 -6.53
CA ASP A 210 -64.86 35.42 -5.42
C ASP A 210 -66.34 35.45 -5.83
N ALA A 211 -66.76 36.46 -6.59
CA ALA A 211 -68.13 36.55 -7.13
C ALA A 211 -68.42 35.40 -8.10
N LEU A 212 -67.48 35.12 -9.02
CA LEU A 212 -67.60 34.05 -9.99
C LEU A 212 -67.83 32.69 -9.31
N VAL A 213 -67.11 32.38 -8.24
CA VAL A 213 -67.26 31.10 -7.52
C VAL A 213 -68.54 31.03 -6.68
N ARG A 214 -68.95 32.13 -6.03
CA ARG A 214 -70.14 32.12 -5.14
C ARG A 214 -71.45 31.92 -5.89
N GLU A 215 -71.50 32.27 -7.16
CA GLU A 215 -72.74 32.26 -7.92
C GLU A 215 -72.99 30.95 -8.69
N LEU A 216 -72.09 29.96 -8.61
CA LEU A 216 -72.18 28.70 -9.37
C LEU A 216 -72.90 27.60 -8.60
N GLU A 217 -73.54 26.70 -9.34
CA GLU A 217 -74.06 25.45 -8.80
C GLU A 217 -72.92 24.46 -8.51
N ASP A 218 -73.16 23.43 -7.68
CA ASP A 218 -72.12 22.49 -7.24
C ASP A 218 -71.41 21.77 -8.42
N ASP A 219 -72.16 21.38 -9.46
CA ASP A 219 -71.62 20.70 -10.64
C ASP A 219 -70.76 21.64 -11.50
N GLU A 220 -71.17 22.90 -11.65
CA GLU A 220 -70.42 23.94 -12.36
C GLU A 220 -69.18 24.38 -11.56
N THR A 221 -69.27 24.35 -10.23
CA THR A 221 -68.17 24.65 -9.31
C THR A 221 -67.02 23.68 -9.52
N ALA A 222 -67.30 22.37 -9.66
CA ALA A 222 -66.26 21.38 -9.94
C ALA A 222 -65.50 21.66 -11.26
N ALA A 223 -66.22 22.07 -12.31
CA ALA A 223 -65.60 22.41 -13.60
C ALA A 223 -64.77 23.70 -13.52
N LEU A 224 -65.25 24.72 -12.78
CA LEU A 224 -64.48 25.94 -12.55
C LEU A 224 -63.26 25.67 -11.68
N GLU A 225 -63.37 24.87 -10.61
CA GLU A 225 -62.25 24.49 -9.73
C GLU A 225 -61.11 23.85 -10.53
N VAL A 226 -61.43 23.00 -11.50
CA VAL A 226 -60.47 22.41 -12.45
C VAL A 226 -59.73 23.49 -13.25
N LEU A 227 -60.42 24.51 -13.77
CA LEU A 227 -59.81 25.62 -14.51
C LEU A 227 -58.98 26.54 -13.60
N LEU A 228 -59.42 26.74 -12.35
CA LEU A 228 -58.72 27.53 -11.34
C LEU A 228 -57.38 26.92 -10.93
N LEU A 229 -57.14 25.63 -11.21
CA LEU A 229 -55.82 25.03 -11.00
C LEU A 229 -54.74 25.70 -11.85
N ALA A 230 -55.08 26.25 -13.02
CA ALA A 230 -54.15 26.97 -13.89
C ALA A 230 -54.03 28.48 -13.57
N LEU A 231 -54.65 28.97 -12.49
CA LEU A 231 -54.61 30.39 -12.12
C LEU A 231 -53.18 30.81 -11.69
N PRO A 232 -52.47 31.71 -12.38
CA PRO A 232 -51.06 32.00 -12.10
C PRO A 232 -50.81 32.65 -10.74
N ARG A 233 -51.81 33.34 -10.17
CA ARG A 233 -51.70 34.03 -8.88
C ARG A 233 -52.17 33.15 -7.73
N SER A 234 -51.56 33.32 -6.55
CA SER A 234 -52.08 32.74 -5.32
C SER A 234 -53.33 33.51 -4.89
N SER A 235 -54.49 32.87 -4.97
CA SER A 235 -55.76 33.40 -4.46
C SER A 235 -56.31 32.45 -3.41
N ALA A 236 -57.02 33.01 -2.41
CA ALA A 236 -57.67 32.18 -1.39
C ALA A 236 -58.67 31.20 -2.00
N VAL A 237 -59.29 31.58 -3.13
CA VAL A 237 -60.20 30.73 -3.91
C VAL A 237 -59.45 29.56 -4.53
N ALA A 238 -58.36 29.81 -5.26
CA ALA A 238 -57.58 28.76 -5.91
C ALA A 238 -56.89 27.82 -4.92
N ASN A 239 -56.59 28.30 -3.70
CA ASN A 239 -56.05 27.45 -2.63
C ASN A 239 -57.13 26.64 -1.91
N ARG A 240 -58.41 27.02 -2.02
CA ARG A 240 -59.56 26.27 -1.46
C ARG A 240 -60.14 25.25 -2.44
N ALA A 241 -59.97 25.48 -3.74
CA ALA A 241 -60.42 24.55 -4.77
C ALA A 241 -59.92 23.14 -4.42
N ALA A 242 -60.86 22.22 -4.24
CA ALA A 242 -60.51 20.84 -3.93
C ALA A 242 -59.72 20.27 -5.09
N VAL A 243 -58.59 19.60 -4.81
CA VAL A 243 -57.85 18.97 -5.90
C VAL A 243 -58.72 17.83 -6.45
N PRO A 244 -59.07 17.85 -7.75
CA PRO A 244 -59.86 16.80 -8.36
C PRO A 244 -59.17 15.45 -8.22
N SER A 245 -59.96 14.37 -8.21
CA SER A 245 -59.42 13.01 -8.26
C SER A 245 -58.52 12.80 -9.49
N GLY A 246 -57.60 11.83 -9.41
CA GLY A 246 -56.67 11.52 -10.51
C GLY A 246 -57.33 11.23 -11.87
N GLN A 247 -58.60 10.81 -11.90
CA GLN A 247 -59.36 10.59 -13.13
C GLN A 247 -59.66 11.89 -13.90
N THR A 248 -59.85 13.01 -13.20
CA THR A 248 -60.09 14.33 -13.79
C THR A 248 -58.78 15.06 -14.11
N LEU A 249 -57.74 14.83 -13.31
CA LEU A 249 -56.43 15.46 -13.51
C LEU A 249 -55.71 14.99 -14.77
N THR A 250 -55.80 13.70 -15.09
CA THR A 250 -55.13 13.12 -16.28
C THR A 250 -55.58 13.79 -17.60
N PRO A 251 -56.89 13.90 -17.93
CA PRO A 251 -57.33 14.58 -19.14
C PRO A 251 -57.06 16.08 -19.12
N LEU A 252 -57.13 16.75 -17.96
CA LEU A 252 -56.77 18.16 -17.83
C LEU A 252 -55.30 18.41 -18.19
N LEU A 253 -54.39 17.62 -17.63
CA LEU A 253 -52.96 17.73 -17.94
C LEU A 253 -52.69 17.44 -19.43
N ALA A 254 -53.37 16.45 -20.01
CA ALA A 254 -53.26 16.14 -21.43
C ALA A 254 -53.75 17.30 -22.32
N ALA A 255 -54.87 17.94 -21.96
CA ALA A 255 -55.38 19.12 -22.65
C ALA A 255 -54.42 20.31 -22.53
N ALA A 256 -53.92 20.59 -21.33
CA ALA A 256 -52.94 21.65 -21.08
C ALA A 256 -51.64 21.41 -21.88
N ALA A 257 -51.15 20.16 -21.93
CA ALA A 257 -49.97 19.81 -22.69
C ALA A 257 -50.18 19.98 -24.21
N ALA A 258 -51.34 19.57 -24.73
CA ALA A 258 -51.71 19.77 -26.13
C ALA A 258 -51.83 21.27 -26.48
N GLU A 259 -52.39 22.06 -25.57
CA GLU A 259 -52.51 23.51 -25.72
C GLU A 259 -51.13 24.17 -25.81
N VAL A 260 -50.19 23.84 -24.90
CA VAL A 260 -48.82 24.35 -24.96
C VAL A 260 -48.12 23.99 -26.26
N GLN A 261 -48.27 22.74 -26.74
CA GLN A 261 -47.67 22.28 -27.98
C GLN A 261 -48.24 22.97 -29.23
N ALA A 262 -49.45 23.50 -29.15
CA ALA A 262 -50.06 24.26 -30.24
C ALA A 262 -49.41 25.64 -30.43
N TYR A 263 -48.73 26.17 -29.41
CA TYR A 263 -47.96 27.41 -29.53
C TYR A 263 -46.55 27.12 -30.06
N VAL A 264 -46.13 27.86 -31.10
CA VAL A 264 -44.73 27.86 -31.54
C VAL A 264 -43.84 28.50 -30.48
N GLU A 265 -44.31 29.60 -29.90
CA GLU A 265 -43.71 30.26 -28.74
C GLU A 265 -44.84 30.59 -27.74
N PRO A 266 -44.91 29.92 -26.58
CA PRO A 266 -45.98 30.13 -25.62
C PRO A 266 -45.86 31.53 -25.00
N LYS A 267 -46.99 32.23 -24.89
CA LYS A 267 -47.05 33.54 -24.23
C LYS A 267 -46.62 33.41 -22.76
N PRO A 268 -45.96 34.44 -22.17
CA PRO A 268 -45.47 34.37 -20.79
C PRO A 268 -46.60 34.07 -19.79
N ASP A 269 -47.80 34.63 -19.98
CA ASP A 269 -48.94 34.38 -19.09
C ASP A 269 -49.42 32.93 -19.13
N VAL A 270 -49.35 32.27 -20.31
CA VAL A 270 -49.65 30.84 -20.48
C VAL A 270 -48.61 29.99 -19.78
N VAL A 271 -47.33 30.39 -19.82
CA VAL A 271 -46.25 29.71 -19.10
C VAL A 271 -46.43 29.86 -17.58
N SER A 272 -46.80 31.05 -17.09
CA SER A 272 -47.15 31.27 -15.68
C SER A 272 -48.35 30.43 -15.25
N ALA A 273 -49.38 30.32 -16.08
CA ALA A 273 -50.53 29.46 -15.83
C ALA A 273 -50.13 27.97 -15.78
N ALA A 274 -49.25 27.52 -16.67
CA ALA A 274 -48.71 26.17 -16.66
C ALA A 274 -47.88 25.87 -15.40
N ALA A 275 -47.05 26.82 -14.96
CA ALA A 275 -46.29 26.68 -13.71
C ALA A 275 -47.21 26.56 -12.49
N ALA A 276 -48.28 27.36 -12.44
CA ALA A 276 -49.25 27.29 -11.35
C ALA A 276 -50.05 25.98 -11.37
N LEU A 277 -50.43 25.49 -12.55
CA LEU A 277 -51.04 24.18 -12.73
C LEU A 277 -50.14 23.06 -12.21
N LEU A 278 -48.86 23.03 -12.64
CA LEU A 278 -47.89 22.04 -12.17
C LEU A 278 -47.74 22.05 -10.66
N ARG A 279 -47.58 23.23 -10.05
CA ARG A 279 -47.42 23.39 -8.60
C ARG A 279 -48.59 22.77 -7.83
N ARG A 280 -49.83 23.13 -8.19
CA ARG A 280 -51.03 22.66 -7.49
C ARG A 280 -51.26 21.15 -7.69
N VAL A 281 -51.07 20.67 -8.92
CA VAL A 281 -51.29 19.27 -9.25
C VAL A 281 -50.23 18.37 -8.61
N CYS A 282 -48.97 18.80 -8.57
CA CYS A 282 -47.90 18.04 -7.93
C CYS A 282 -48.01 18.04 -6.40
N ALA A 283 -48.55 19.11 -5.80
CA ALA A 283 -48.82 19.17 -4.35
C ALA A 283 -49.90 18.18 -3.89
N ALA A 284 -50.83 17.79 -4.77
CA ALA A 284 -51.93 16.90 -4.44
C ALA A 284 -51.52 15.44 -4.19
N GLY A 285 -50.41 14.99 -4.78
CA GLY A 285 -49.87 13.64 -4.57
C GLY A 285 -50.61 12.49 -5.27
N GLU A 286 -51.83 12.69 -5.77
CA GLU A 286 -52.66 11.65 -6.42
C GLU A 286 -52.49 11.58 -7.95
N LEU A 287 -51.25 11.48 -8.42
CA LEU A 287 -50.97 11.43 -9.86
C LEU A 287 -50.89 10.00 -10.39
N SER A 288 -51.49 9.78 -11.57
CA SER A 288 -51.38 8.53 -12.33
C SER A 288 -50.11 8.51 -13.18
N THR A 289 -49.55 7.33 -13.44
CA THR A 289 -48.43 7.14 -14.39
C THR A 289 -48.79 7.61 -15.80
N ALA A 290 -50.08 7.59 -16.16
CA ALA A 290 -50.61 8.11 -17.42
C ALA A 290 -50.39 9.63 -17.60
N SER A 291 -50.19 10.38 -16.50
CA SER A 291 -49.98 11.83 -16.53
C SER A 291 -48.54 12.23 -16.86
N ILE A 292 -47.58 11.30 -16.81
CA ILE A 292 -46.15 11.60 -16.98
C ILE A 292 -45.84 12.34 -18.29
N PRO A 293 -46.31 11.91 -19.48
CA PRO A 293 -45.99 12.60 -20.74
C PRO A 293 -46.48 14.06 -20.77
N ALA A 294 -47.64 14.32 -20.18
CA ALA A 294 -48.20 15.66 -20.06
C ALA A 294 -47.39 16.52 -19.08
N LEU A 295 -46.99 15.97 -17.92
CA LEU A 295 -46.12 16.65 -16.96
C LEU A 295 -44.77 17.03 -17.58
N VAL A 296 -44.13 16.11 -18.31
CA VAL A 296 -42.85 16.39 -19.01
C VAL A 296 -43.02 17.51 -20.03
N THR A 297 -44.10 17.50 -20.81
CA THR A 297 -44.37 18.53 -21.82
C THR A 297 -44.58 19.91 -21.18
N LEU A 298 -45.41 19.99 -20.14
CA LEU A 298 -45.68 21.23 -19.43
C LEU A 298 -44.43 21.77 -18.73
N ALA A 299 -43.68 20.90 -18.06
CA ALA A 299 -42.42 21.27 -17.41
C ALA A 299 -41.40 21.77 -18.44
N SER A 300 -41.35 21.20 -19.65
CA SER A 300 -40.47 21.67 -20.73
C SER A 300 -40.78 23.10 -21.15
N ALA A 301 -42.06 23.45 -21.29
CA ALA A 301 -42.43 24.82 -21.62
C ALA A 301 -42.19 25.80 -20.47
N VAL A 302 -42.41 25.37 -19.22
CA VAL A 302 -42.09 26.19 -18.04
C VAL A 302 -40.59 26.44 -17.90
N ALA A 303 -39.76 25.42 -18.16
CA ALA A 303 -38.31 25.55 -18.15
C ALA A 303 -37.81 26.53 -19.23
N ALA A 304 -38.43 26.55 -20.41
CA ALA A 304 -38.06 27.45 -21.50
C ALA A 304 -38.39 28.93 -21.19
N GLY A 305 -39.40 29.22 -20.37
CA GLY A 305 -39.83 30.59 -20.04
C GLY A 305 -39.12 31.25 -18.84
N CYS A 306 -38.23 30.53 -18.14
CA CYS A 306 -37.39 30.98 -17.02
C CYS A 306 -37.97 32.12 -16.13
N SER A 307 -38.91 31.80 -15.24
CA SER A 307 -39.34 32.69 -14.14
C SER A 307 -39.02 32.07 -12.77
N GLU A 308 -38.86 32.89 -11.71
CA GLU A 308 -38.62 32.38 -10.34
C GLU A 308 -39.74 31.45 -9.87
N ASP A 309 -40.99 31.79 -10.18
CA ASP A 309 -42.16 30.94 -9.93
C ASP A 309 -42.09 29.61 -10.68
N GLY A 310 -41.50 29.62 -11.87
CA GLY A 310 -41.23 28.44 -12.68
C GLY A 310 -40.26 27.48 -11.98
N VAL A 311 -39.19 27.98 -11.35
CA VAL A 311 -38.20 27.14 -10.64
C VAL A 311 -38.87 26.29 -9.56
N ARG A 312 -39.72 26.89 -8.74
CA ARG A 312 -40.45 26.16 -7.69
C ARG A 312 -41.42 25.13 -8.26
N ALA A 313 -42.16 25.49 -9.32
CA ALA A 313 -43.08 24.57 -9.97
C ALA A 313 -42.36 23.39 -10.63
N LEU A 314 -41.18 23.63 -11.20
CA LEU A 314 -40.32 22.60 -11.78
C LEU A 314 -39.74 21.67 -10.70
N ASP A 315 -39.38 22.20 -9.53
CA ASP A 315 -38.90 21.38 -8.42
C ASP A 315 -39.99 20.46 -7.86
N ASP A 316 -41.20 21.00 -7.65
CA ASP A 316 -42.38 20.22 -7.25
C ASP A 316 -42.72 19.13 -8.29
N CYS A 317 -42.61 19.48 -9.58
CA CYS A 317 -42.82 18.55 -10.69
C CYS A 317 -41.75 17.45 -10.74
N ALA A 318 -40.47 17.79 -10.57
CA ALA A 318 -39.38 16.83 -10.52
C ALA A 318 -39.54 15.86 -9.35
N LEU A 319 -39.97 16.37 -8.18
CA LEU A 319 -40.29 15.55 -7.01
C LEU A 319 -41.46 14.59 -7.28
N ALA A 320 -42.55 15.06 -7.89
CA ALA A 320 -43.67 14.21 -8.29
C ALA A 320 -43.25 13.13 -9.29
N LEU A 321 -42.50 13.50 -10.34
CA LEU A 321 -41.97 12.56 -11.33
C LEU A 321 -41.05 11.52 -10.68
N SER A 322 -40.26 11.89 -9.68
CA SER A 322 -39.39 10.96 -8.95
C SER A 322 -40.16 9.83 -8.25
N ARG A 323 -41.40 10.10 -7.82
CA ARG A 323 -42.28 9.13 -7.16
C ARG A 323 -43.00 8.24 -8.17
N LEU A 324 -43.36 8.80 -9.32
CA LEU A 324 -44.11 8.11 -10.38
C LEU A 324 -43.21 7.21 -11.25
N LEU A 325 -41.99 7.63 -11.60
CA LEU A 325 -41.13 6.85 -12.49
C LEU A 325 -40.84 5.41 -11.99
N PRO A 326 -40.56 5.17 -10.69
CA PRO A 326 -40.33 3.82 -10.20
C PRO A 326 -41.58 2.93 -10.19
N SER A 327 -42.80 3.50 -10.19
CA SER A 327 -44.06 2.74 -10.16
C SER A 327 -44.54 2.30 -11.54
N MET A 328 -44.00 2.89 -12.61
CA MET A 328 -44.31 2.50 -13.99
C MET A 328 -43.93 1.05 -14.29
N SER A 329 -44.67 0.42 -15.20
CA SER A 329 -44.29 -0.86 -15.81
C SER A 329 -43.05 -0.71 -16.69
N ARG A 330 -42.41 -1.84 -17.06
CA ARG A 330 -41.19 -1.81 -17.90
C ARG A 330 -41.44 -1.17 -19.27
N ASP A 331 -42.59 -1.45 -19.89
CA ASP A 331 -42.93 -0.96 -21.22
C ASP A 331 -43.22 0.55 -21.20
N GLU A 332 -43.94 1.02 -20.19
CA GLU A 332 -44.16 2.46 -19.97
C GLU A 332 -42.84 3.18 -19.70
N ARG A 333 -41.93 2.59 -18.91
CA ARG A 333 -40.60 3.19 -18.69
C ARG A 333 -39.81 3.32 -20.00
N CYS A 334 -40.03 2.45 -20.98
CA CYS A 334 -39.39 2.52 -22.30
C CYS A 334 -39.95 3.64 -23.18
N SER A 335 -41.22 4.02 -22.99
CA SER A 335 -41.86 5.08 -23.77
C SER A 335 -41.58 6.50 -23.26
N VAL A 336 -41.17 6.66 -22.00
CA VAL A 336 -40.76 7.98 -21.47
C VAL A 336 -39.49 8.46 -22.13
N ASP A 337 -39.57 9.65 -22.72
CA ASP A 337 -38.44 10.40 -23.26
C ASP A 337 -37.67 11.07 -22.11
N LEU A 338 -36.65 10.36 -21.61
CA LEU A 338 -35.81 10.86 -20.52
C LEU A 338 -34.86 11.98 -20.98
N ASP A 339 -34.62 12.11 -22.29
CA ASP A 339 -33.73 13.13 -22.82
C ASP A 339 -34.40 14.50 -22.74
N ARG A 340 -35.75 14.56 -22.80
CA ARG A 340 -36.51 15.77 -22.49
C ARG A 340 -36.53 16.16 -21.02
N LEU A 341 -36.26 15.24 -20.10
CA LEU A 341 -36.24 15.53 -18.67
C LEU A 341 -34.95 16.22 -18.23
N ALA A 342 -33.83 15.92 -18.89
CA ALA A 342 -32.53 16.41 -18.47
C ALA A 342 -32.41 17.95 -18.54
N PRO A 343 -32.89 18.65 -19.60
CA PRO A 343 -32.91 20.11 -19.65
C PRO A 343 -33.73 20.74 -18.52
N LEU A 344 -34.81 20.09 -18.08
CA LEU A 344 -35.72 20.62 -17.05
C LEU A 344 -35.03 20.85 -15.71
N VAL A 345 -34.09 19.98 -15.38
CA VAL A 345 -33.41 20.03 -14.10
C VAL A 345 -32.18 20.90 -14.11
N THR A 346 -31.69 21.36 -15.27
CA THR A 346 -30.45 22.13 -15.37
C THR A 346 -30.49 23.40 -14.53
N GLY A 347 -31.64 24.08 -14.48
CA GLY A 347 -31.88 25.29 -13.68
C GLY A 347 -32.31 25.04 -12.23
N LEU A 348 -32.51 23.79 -11.82
CA LEU A 348 -32.94 23.46 -10.44
C LEU A 348 -31.74 23.34 -9.50
N PRO A 349 -31.83 23.82 -8.24
CA PRO A 349 -30.77 23.68 -7.27
C PRO A 349 -30.59 22.21 -6.85
N PHE A 350 -29.37 21.83 -6.50
CA PHE A 350 -29.10 20.54 -5.88
C PHE A 350 -29.27 20.67 -4.37
N THR A 351 -30.45 20.32 -3.87
CA THR A 351 -30.70 20.23 -2.44
C THR A 351 -31.01 18.77 -2.05
N PRO A 352 -30.66 18.33 -0.83
CA PRO A 352 -30.89 16.95 -0.40
C PRO A 352 -32.36 16.52 -0.49
N ASP A 353 -33.28 17.44 -0.25
CA ASP A 353 -34.74 17.23 -0.31
C ASP A 353 -35.38 17.76 -1.61
N GLY A 354 -34.55 18.24 -2.54
CA GLY A 354 -35.01 18.86 -3.80
C GLY A 354 -35.49 17.86 -4.83
N GLY A 355 -36.40 18.31 -5.69
CA GLY A 355 -36.94 17.55 -6.80
C GLY A 355 -35.86 17.08 -7.79
N ARG A 356 -34.82 17.90 -8.04
CA ARG A 356 -33.69 17.53 -8.92
C ARG A 356 -32.97 16.26 -8.45
N ALA A 357 -32.55 16.22 -7.18
CA ALA A 357 -31.85 15.08 -6.60
C ALA A 357 -32.75 13.83 -6.58
N ALA A 358 -34.02 14.00 -6.20
CA ALA A 358 -35.00 12.92 -6.22
C ALA A 358 -35.21 12.34 -7.64
N LEU A 359 -35.32 13.22 -8.64
CA LEU A 359 -35.52 12.82 -10.03
C LEU A 359 -34.29 12.08 -10.59
N ILE A 360 -33.07 12.58 -10.34
CA ILE A 360 -31.83 11.89 -10.72
C ILE A 360 -31.77 10.49 -10.10
N LEU A 361 -32.14 10.31 -8.84
CA LEU A 361 -32.22 8.98 -8.22
C LEU A 361 -33.22 8.08 -8.96
N ALA A 362 -34.43 8.58 -9.22
CA ALA A 362 -35.49 7.82 -9.87
C ALA A 362 -35.07 7.39 -11.29
N VAL A 363 -34.51 8.31 -12.08
CA VAL A 363 -33.99 8.02 -13.41
C VAL A 363 -32.81 7.04 -13.32
N GLY A 364 -31.90 7.22 -12.37
CA GLY A 364 -30.78 6.31 -12.12
C GLY A 364 -31.22 4.88 -11.81
N LYS A 365 -32.37 4.69 -11.15
CA LYS A 365 -32.99 3.37 -10.90
C LYS A 365 -33.64 2.78 -12.15
N VAL A 366 -34.22 3.62 -13.01
CA VAL A 366 -34.96 3.19 -14.21
C VAL A 366 -34.03 2.93 -15.40
N ARG A 367 -33.13 3.87 -15.72
CA ARG A 367 -32.12 3.76 -16.80
C ARG A 367 -30.79 4.37 -16.36
N SER A 368 -29.91 3.55 -15.78
CA SER A 368 -28.60 3.99 -15.29
C SER A 368 -27.74 4.72 -16.31
N LYS A 369 -27.79 4.29 -17.58
CA LYS A 369 -27.01 4.89 -18.68
C LYS A 369 -27.39 6.34 -19.00
N SER A 370 -28.64 6.73 -18.76
CA SER A 370 -29.10 8.11 -18.99
C SER A 370 -28.46 9.10 -18.01
N MET A 371 -27.92 8.64 -16.89
CA MET A 371 -27.17 9.50 -15.94
C MET A 371 -25.78 9.90 -16.46
N LEU A 372 -25.38 9.40 -17.63
CA LEU A 372 -24.12 9.76 -18.29
C LEU A 372 -24.30 10.94 -19.27
N HIS A 373 -25.45 11.60 -19.30
CA HIS A 373 -25.65 12.85 -20.03
C HIS A 373 -25.27 14.04 -19.15
N ASP A 374 -24.50 14.98 -19.70
CA ASP A 374 -23.92 16.09 -18.94
C ASP A 374 -24.96 17.09 -18.40
N GLU A 375 -26.14 17.14 -19.03
CA GLU A 375 -27.26 17.98 -18.63
C GLU A 375 -27.74 17.70 -17.20
N TRP A 376 -27.78 16.43 -16.78
CA TRP A 376 -28.18 16.06 -15.41
C TRP A 376 -27.29 16.69 -14.34
N TRP A 377 -26.02 16.93 -14.66
CA TRP A 377 -24.99 17.40 -13.74
C TRP A 377 -24.61 18.87 -13.98
N THR A 378 -25.24 19.53 -14.94
CA THR A 378 -24.95 20.92 -15.30
C THR A 378 -25.31 21.85 -14.13
N GLY A 379 -24.36 22.70 -13.73
CA GLY A 379 -24.53 23.60 -12.58
C GLY A 379 -24.33 22.93 -11.22
N ALA A 380 -24.01 21.63 -11.16
CA ALA A 380 -23.70 20.96 -9.90
C ALA A 380 -22.38 21.52 -9.32
N ASN A 381 -22.42 21.99 -8.08
CA ASN A 381 -21.23 22.28 -7.30
C ASN A 381 -20.89 21.09 -6.38
N LEU A 382 -19.65 21.03 -5.90
CA LEU A 382 -19.20 19.91 -5.07
C LEU A 382 -19.90 19.87 -3.71
N ASP A 383 -20.26 21.03 -3.16
CA ASP A 383 -20.88 21.16 -1.82
C ASP A 383 -22.30 20.60 -1.79
N ASP A 384 -23.10 20.97 -2.79
CA ASP A 384 -24.45 20.50 -3.01
C ASP A 384 -24.46 18.99 -3.27
N LEU A 385 -23.54 18.50 -4.13
CA LEU A 385 -23.41 17.07 -4.41
C LEU A 385 -23.00 16.27 -3.19
N ALA A 386 -22.08 16.79 -2.37
CA ALA A 386 -21.68 16.16 -1.11
C ALA A 386 -22.86 16.08 -0.12
N GLY A 387 -23.65 17.16 -0.02
CA GLY A 387 -24.88 17.20 0.79
C GLY A 387 -25.90 16.15 0.32
N CYS A 388 -26.10 16.03 -0.99
CA CYS A 388 -27.04 15.06 -1.56
C CYS A 388 -26.54 13.61 -1.50
N ALA A 389 -25.22 13.40 -1.56
CA ALA A 389 -24.60 12.07 -1.56
C ALA A 389 -24.71 11.34 -0.22
N ASN A 390 -24.81 12.08 0.90
CA ASN A 390 -25.10 11.49 2.21
C ASN A 390 -26.56 11.02 2.35
N GLY A 391 -27.42 11.26 1.34
CA GLY A 391 -28.83 10.93 1.37
C GLY A 391 -29.31 10.26 0.08
N ILE A 392 -30.24 10.92 -0.61
CA ILE A 392 -30.98 10.37 -1.74
C ILE A 392 -30.05 9.96 -2.90
N LEU A 393 -28.95 10.68 -3.14
CA LEU A 393 -28.07 10.41 -4.28
C LEU A 393 -26.98 9.37 -4.03
N ALA A 394 -26.82 8.85 -2.81
CA ALA A 394 -25.76 7.89 -2.47
C ALA A 394 -25.63 6.77 -3.51
N GLY A 395 -26.73 6.08 -3.82
CA GLY A 395 -26.72 4.96 -4.77
C GLY A 395 -26.41 5.33 -6.23
N VAL A 396 -26.54 6.61 -6.61
CA VAL A 396 -26.15 7.09 -7.94
C VAL A 396 -24.70 7.55 -7.96
N THR A 397 -24.25 8.27 -6.92
CA THR A 397 -22.87 8.77 -6.79
C THR A 397 -21.87 7.65 -6.56
N SER A 398 -22.26 6.54 -5.93
CA SER A 398 -21.39 5.37 -5.76
C SER A 398 -21.15 4.56 -7.05
N ARG A 399 -21.74 4.96 -8.19
CA ARG A 399 -21.49 4.31 -9.47
C ARG A 399 -20.17 4.80 -10.07
N PRO A 400 -19.25 3.89 -10.45
CA PRO A 400 -17.92 4.27 -10.92
C PRO A 400 -17.97 5.13 -12.17
N GLU A 401 -18.93 4.93 -13.07
CA GLU A 401 -19.06 5.72 -14.30
C GLU A 401 -19.45 7.18 -14.01
N VAL A 402 -20.31 7.39 -13.02
CA VAL A 402 -20.71 8.74 -12.56
C VAL A 402 -19.56 9.41 -11.81
N ALA A 403 -18.91 8.66 -10.91
CA ALA A 403 -17.77 9.15 -10.13
C ALA A 403 -16.62 9.63 -11.04
N VAL A 404 -16.20 8.79 -11.99
CA VAL A 404 -15.11 9.11 -12.92
C VAL A 404 -15.45 10.28 -13.85
N ARG A 405 -16.69 10.34 -14.37
CA ARG A 405 -17.06 11.35 -15.36
C ARG A 405 -17.37 12.72 -14.75
N TYR A 406 -18.01 12.77 -13.58
CA TYR A 406 -18.53 14.01 -13.01
C TYR A 406 -17.92 14.37 -11.66
N LEU A 407 -17.79 13.42 -10.75
CA LEU A 407 -17.33 13.72 -9.39
C LEU A 407 -15.81 13.99 -9.35
N HIS A 408 -14.99 13.14 -9.97
CA HIS A 408 -13.54 13.30 -9.92
C HIS A 408 -13.05 14.61 -10.55
N PRO A 409 -13.54 15.05 -11.73
CA PRO A 409 -13.13 16.34 -12.29
C PRO A 409 -13.49 17.51 -11.36
N LEU A 410 -14.64 17.46 -10.69
CA LEU A 410 -15.03 18.47 -9.70
C LEU A 410 -14.10 18.44 -8.49
N VAL A 411 -13.84 17.27 -7.91
CA VAL A 411 -12.93 17.12 -6.76
C VAL A 411 -11.50 17.56 -7.11
N VAL A 412 -10.97 17.17 -8.28
CA VAL A 412 -9.64 17.58 -8.75
C VAL A 412 -9.57 19.10 -8.97
N ARG A 413 -10.62 19.69 -9.54
CA ARG A 413 -10.71 21.15 -9.70
C ARG A 413 -10.70 21.84 -8.33
N GLU A 414 -11.51 21.38 -7.39
CA GLU A 414 -11.57 21.95 -6.03
C GLU A 414 -10.27 21.76 -5.26
N LEU A 415 -9.63 20.59 -5.37
CA LEU A 415 -8.31 20.35 -4.82
C LEU A 415 -7.29 21.33 -5.41
N SER A 416 -7.35 21.64 -6.71
CA SER A 416 -6.39 22.54 -7.37
C SER A 416 -6.42 23.98 -6.84
N VAL A 417 -7.57 24.44 -6.34
CA VAL A 417 -7.79 25.81 -5.85
C VAL A 417 -7.85 25.91 -4.33
N VAL A 418 -7.66 24.82 -3.59
CA VAL A 418 -7.76 24.84 -2.13
C VAL A 418 -6.58 25.57 -1.48
N GLU A 419 -6.90 26.59 -0.69
CA GLU A 419 -5.92 27.43 0.03
C GLU A 419 -6.16 27.48 1.55
N SER A 420 -7.28 26.93 2.03
CA SER A 420 -7.66 26.96 3.44
C SER A 420 -7.76 25.56 4.04
N ARG A 421 -7.42 25.46 5.34
CA ARG A 421 -7.58 24.21 6.11
C ARG A 421 -9.02 23.74 6.14
N GLY A 422 -9.99 24.64 6.34
CA GLY A 422 -11.41 24.29 6.39
C GLY A 422 -11.89 23.61 5.11
N ARG A 423 -11.53 24.15 3.94
CA ARG A 423 -11.88 23.55 2.64
C ARG A 423 -11.13 22.24 2.40
N LEU A 424 -9.86 22.14 2.80
CA LEU A 424 -9.12 20.87 2.72
C LEU A 424 -9.77 19.78 3.59
N THR A 425 -10.16 20.11 4.83
CA THR A 425 -10.86 19.17 5.72
C THR A 425 -12.21 18.76 5.14
N PHE A 426 -12.96 19.69 4.54
CA PHE A 426 -14.19 19.36 3.83
C PHE A 426 -13.94 18.35 2.69
N LEU A 427 -12.93 18.58 1.84
CA LEU A 427 -12.59 17.68 0.74
C LEU A 427 -12.17 16.28 1.24
N LEU A 428 -11.44 16.21 2.35
CA LEU A 428 -11.05 14.93 2.97
C LEU A 428 -12.21 14.23 3.69
N GLY A 429 -13.23 14.98 4.09
CA GLY A 429 -14.46 14.48 4.72
C GLY A 429 -15.57 14.12 3.73
N LEU A 430 -15.32 14.23 2.41
CA LEU A 430 -16.27 13.78 1.40
C LEU A 430 -16.54 12.27 1.52
N PRO A 431 -17.72 11.80 1.08
CA PRO A 431 -18.00 10.37 0.98
C PRO A 431 -16.91 9.66 0.16
N SER A 432 -16.58 8.43 0.55
CA SER A 432 -15.45 7.67 -0.02
C SER A 432 -15.49 7.61 -1.55
N GLU A 433 -16.68 7.56 -2.13
CA GLU A 433 -16.94 7.43 -3.56
C GLU A 433 -16.50 8.65 -4.37
N PHE A 434 -16.33 9.81 -3.73
CA PHE A 434 -15.76 11.01 -4.34
C PHE A 434 -14.24 10.96 -4.42
N LEU A 435 -13.62 10.19 -3.52
CA LEU A 435 -12.17 10.09 -3.36
C LEU A 435 -11.58 8.86 -4.05
N VAL A 436 -12.40 7.83 -4.31
CA VAL A 436 -11.98 6.59 -5.00
C VAL A 436 -11.57 6.90 -6.44
N GLY A 437 -10.27 7.01 -6.69
CA GLY A 437 -9.72 7.28 -8.03
C GLY A 437 -9.25 8.73 -8.24
N VAL A 438 -9.33 9.57 -7.20
CA VAL A 438 -8.65 10.86 -7.20
C VAL A 438 -7.12 10.62 -7.14
N PRO A 439 -6.32 11.25 -8.01
CA PRO A 439 -4.87 11.07 -8.00
C PRO A 439 -4.26 11.52 -6.66
N GLY A 440 -3.45 10.66 -6.04
CA GLY A 440 -2.78 10.99 -4.78
C GLY A 440 -1.88 12.24 -4.87
N GLU A 441 -1.34 12.51 -6.05
CA GLU A 441 -0.55 13.72 -6.35
C GLU A 441 -1.38 15.01 -6.21
N ALA A 442 -2.65 15.01 -6.64
CA ALA A 442 -3.52 16.17 -6.52
C ALA A 442 -3.83 16.49 -5.04
N VAL A 443 -4.03 15.44 -4.24
CA VAL A 443 -4.21 15.56 -2.78
C VAL A 443 -2.93 16.07 -2.12
N ALA A 444 -1.77 15.48 -2.45
CA ALA A 444 -0.49 15.95 -1.93
C ALA A 444 -0.20 17.42 -2.29
N ALA A 445 -0.47 17.83 -3.53
CA ALA A 445 -0.31 19.22 -3.97
C ALA A 445 -1.25 20.17 -3.22
N ALA A 446 -2.48 19.75 -2.93
CA ALA A 446 -3.41 20.51 -2.09
C ALA A 446 -2.89 20.68 -0.66
N PHE A 447 -2.39 19.61 -0.03
CA PHE A 447 -1.73 19.69 1.28
C PHE A 447 -0.54 20.64 1.26
N HIS A 448 0.31 20.57 0.24
CA HIS A 448 1.46 21.48 0.10
C HIS A 448 1.04 22.94 -0.04
N ARG A 449 0.03 23.25 -0.85
CA ARG A 449 -0.49 24.62 -0.97
C ARG A 449 -0.98 25.15 0.38
N VAL A 450 -1.86 24.40 1.06
CA VAL A 450 -2.41 24.84 2.36
C VAL A 450 -1.32 24.90 3.44
N ALA A 451 -0.31 24.03 3.40
CA ALA A 451 0.83 24.09 4.32
C ALA A 451 1.68 25.37 4.18
N THR A 452 1.62 26.08 3.05
CA THR A 452 2.35 27.36 2.91
C THR A 452 1.74 28.48 3.76
N THR A 453 0.43 28.40 4.05
CA THR A 453 -0.32 29.42 4.78
C THR A 453 -0.76 28.97 6.17
N ASP A 454 -1.01 27.67 6.38
CA ASP A 454 -1.45 27.09 7.66
C ASP A 454 -0.34 26.24 8.32
N PRO A 455 0.19 26.65 9.50
CA PRO A 455 1.28 25.94 10.17
C PRO A 455 0.88 24.55 10.69
N VAL A 456 -0.41 24.30 10.98
CA VAL A 456 -0.88 22.99 11.44
C VAL A 456 -0.81 21.99 10.30
N VAL A 457 -1.26 22.39 9.11
CA VAL A 457 -1.16 21.54 7.91
C VAL A 457 0.30 21.30 7.54
N ALA A 458 1.18 22.29 7.70
CA ALA A 458 2.63 22.10 7.50
C ALA A 458 3.22 21.01 8.40
N ILE A 459 2.84 20.96 9.68
CA ILE A 459 3.27 19.89 10.61
C ILE A 459 2.76 18.52 10.14
N TRP A 460 1.49 18.44 9.71
CA TRP A 460 0.91 17.19 9.19
C TRP A 460 1.63 16.72 7.93
N THR A 461 1.85 17.61 6.96
CA THR A 461 2.54 17.28 5.71
C THR A 461 3.97 16.82 5.99
N GLY A 462 4.72 17.51 6.86
CA GLY A 462 6.06 17.09 7.24
C GLY A 462 6.10 15.72 7.93
N SER A 463 5.08 15.42 8.74
CA SER A 463 4.93 14.11 9.40
C SER A 463 4.55 13.00 8.42
N LEU A 464 3.59 13.27 7.52
CA LEU A 464 3.09 12.31 6.52
C LEU A 464 4.14 11.96 5.48
N MET A 465 4.92 12.95 5.03
CA MET A 465 6.03 12.72 4.09
C MET A 465 7.22 12.01 4.74
N GLN A 466 7.17 11.78 6.06
CA GLN A 466 8.26 11.21 6.85
C GLN A 466 9.60 11.89 6.52
N GLU A 467 9.60 13.22 6.30
CA GLU A 467 10.77 13.93 5.78
C GLU A 467 12.00 13.70 6.66
N GLN A 468 11.79 13.65 7.98
CA GLN A 468 12.84 13.36 8.95
C GLN A 468 13.45 11.97 8.76
N ARG A 469 12.64 10.96 8.41
CA ARG A 469 13.11 9.60 8.11
C ARG A 469 13.84 9.54 6.78
N VAL A 470 13.35 10.22 5.75
CA VAL A 470 14.07 10.31 4.46
C VAL A 470 15.42 11.01 4.65
N ARG A 471 15.47 12.08 5.45
CA ARG A 471 16.70 12.79 5.80
C ARG A 471 17.64 11.95 6.67
N SER A 472 17.13 11.08 7.55
CA SER A 472 17.98 10.16 8.32
C SER A 472 18.56 9.07 7.41
N LEU A 473 17.73 8.43 6.59
CA LEU A 473 18.17 7.38 5.65
C LEU A 473 19.19 7.90 4.63
N ARG A 474 19.06 9.14 4.15
CA ARG A 474 20.08 9.75 3.29
C ARG A 474 21.41 9.94 4.01
N ARG A 475 21.39 10.43 5.26
CA ARG A 475 22.61 10.56 6.08
C ARG A 475 23.25 9.21 6.36
N ASP A 476 22.46 8.21 6.68
CA ASP A 476 22.95 6.85 6.92
C ASP A 476 23.57 6.25 5.65
N ALA A 477 22.96 6.48 4.48
CA ALA A 477 23.52 6.06 3.19
C ALA A 477 24.84 6.78 2.86
N GLU A 478 24.93 8.09 3.08
CA GLU A 478 26.16 8.87 2.91
C GLU A 478 27.27 8.38 3.86
N GLN A 479 26.93 8.10 5.13
CA GLN A 479 27.87 7.55 6.11
C GLN A 479 28.35 6.16 5.73
N ALA A 480 27.45 5.28 5.29
CA ALA A 480 27.81 3.94 4.82
C ALA A 480 28.73 3.99 3.59
N GLN A 481 28.47 4.90 2.65
CA GLN A 481 29.34 5.09 1.49
C GLN A 481 30.73 5.61 1.87
N ALA A 482 30.82 6.53 2.83
CA ALA A 482 32.10 7.02 3.34
C ALA A 482 32.89 5.90 4.06
N ALA A 483 32.21 5.10 4.88
CA ALA A 483 32.83 3.96 5.58
C ALA A 483 33.33 2.89 4.60
N ALA A 484 32.57 2.61 3.53
CA ALA A 484 32.97 1.67 2.48
C ALA A 484 34.25 2.14 1.77
N LYS A 485 34.33 3.41 1.37
CA LYS A 485 35.54 3.98 0.76
C LYS A 485 36.77 3.84 1.64
N ILE A 486 36.64 4.15 2.94
CA ILE A 486 37.73 4.00 3.91
C ILE A 486 38.14 2.53 4.05
N ALA A 487 37.17 1.59 4.01
CA ALA A 487 37.45 0.17 4.08
C ALA A 487 38.21 -0.33 2.84
N ASP A 488 37.81 0.14 1.64
CA ASP A 488 38.47 -0.17 0.38
C ASP A 488 39.91 0.36 0.38
N GLU A 489 40.14 1.62 0.75
CA GLU A 489 41.50 2.19 0.89
C GLU A 489 42.37 1.40 1.88
N ARG A 490 41.78 0.91 2.98
CA ARG A 490 42.48 0.07 3.96
C ARG A 490 42.80 -1.31 3.41
N ALA A 491 41.91 -1.90 2.63
CA ALA A 491 42.11 -3.18 1.97
C ALA A 491 43.24 -3.08 0.94
N GLU A 492 43.20 -2.09 0.05
CA GLU A 492 44.27 -1.81 -0.93
C GLU A 492 45.63 -1.59 -0.24
N ALA A 493 45.66 -0.80 0.85
CA ALA A 493 46.88 -0.59 1.61
C ALA A 493 47.37 -1.88 2.30
N ALA A 494 46.47 -2.76 2.73
CA ALA A 494 46.82 -4.05 3.32
C ALA A 494 47.37 -5.03 2.28
N GLU A 495 46.75 -5.10 1.10
CA GLU A 495 47.23 -5.88 -0.04
C GLU A 495 48.62 -5.41 -0.49
N GLY A 496 48.82 -4.09 -0.59
CA GLY A 496 50.13 -3.50 -0.89
C GLY A 496 51.22 -3.88 0.12
N ARG A 497 50.90 -3.87 1.43
CA ARG A 497 51.83 -4.33 2.47
C ARG A 497 52.11 -5.83 2.39
N ALA A 498 51.09 -6.64 2.10
CA ALA A 498 51.23 -8.09 1.97
C ALA A 498 52.13 -8.45 0.78
N ALA A 499 51.94 -7.79 -0.37
CA ALA A 499 52.79 -7.95 -1.55
C ALA A 499 54.25 -7.59 -1.26
N ALA A 500 54.50 -6.43 -0.63
CA ALA A 500 55.86 -6.01 -0.27
C ALA A 500 56.55 -6.97 0.70
N MET A 501 55.80 -7.57 1.64
CA MET A 501 56.34 -8.59 2.55
C MET A 501 56.65 -9.90 1.82
N ALA A 502 55.80 -10.32 0.88
CA ALA A 502 56.02 -11.50 0.07
C ALA A 502 57.31 -11.36 -0.77
N ASP A 503 57.51 -10.22 -1.42
CA ASP A 503 58.74 -9.92 -2.18
C ASP A 503 59.99 -10.00 -1.29
N ARG A 504 59.91 -9.44 -0.07
CA ARG A 504 61.01 -9.50 0.90
C ARG A 504 61.32 -10.94 1.33
N CYS A 505 60.30 -11.76 1.54
CA CYS A 505 60.49 -13.18 1.85
C CYS A 505 61.16 -13.91 0.69
N THR A 506 60.73 -13.68 -0.56
CA THR A 506 61.35 -14.26 -1.75
C THR A 506 62.83 -13.85 -1.87
N GLN A 507 63.16 -12.57 -1.65
CA GLN A 507 64.55 -12.10 -1.65
C GLN A 507 65.41 -12.75 -0.56
N LEU A 508 64.86 -12.92 0.64
CA LEU A 508 65.55 -13.59 1.75
C LEU A 508 65.76 -15.08 1.44
N GLU A 509 64.76 -15.76 0.87
CA GLU A 509 64.90 -17.14 0.42
C GLU A 509 65.96 -17.30 -0.67
N GLU A 510 66.00 -16.41 -1.65
CA GLU A 510 67.02 -16.41 -2.70
C GLU A 510 68.42 -16.20 -2.13
N THR A 511 68.55 -15.28 -1.17
CA THR A 511 69.82 -15.02 -0.46
C THR A 511 70.27 -16.26 0.31
N LEU A 512 69.38 -16.88 1.09
CA LEU A 512 69.68 -18.12 1.81
C LEU A 512 70.04 -19.27 0.86
N ARG A 513 69.35 -19.41 -0.28
CA ARG A 513 69.70 -20.40 -1.31
C ARG A 513 71.07 -20.10 -1.93
N ALA A 514 71.43 -18.84 -2.12
CA ALA A 514 72.76 -18.46 -2.63
C ALA A 514 73.86 -18.75 -1.61
N GLU A 515 73.66 -18.41 -0.34
CA GLU A 515 74.59 -18.73 0.75
C GLU A 515 74.75 -20.25 0.94
N HIS A 516 73.66 -21.01 0.89
CA HIS A 516 73.73 -22.46 0.98
C HIS A 516 74.50 -23.08 -0.20
N ARG A 517 74.27 -22.60 -1.43
CA ARG A 517 75.08 -23.01 -2.59
C ARG A 517 76.56 -22.64 -2.43
N GLY A 518 76.85 -21.45 -1.90
CA GLY A 518 78.21 -21.01 -1.60
C GLY A 518 78.91 -21.90 -0.58
N THR A 519 78.24 -22.21 0.53
CA THR A 519 78.78 -23.10 1.58
C THR A 519 78.95 -24.54 1.08
N ALA A 520 78.00 -25.07 0.32
CA ALA A 520 78.12 -26.40 -0.30
C ALA A 520 79.29 -26.47 -1.29
N SER A 521 79.49 -25.44 -2.12
CA SER A 521 80.63 -25.35 -3.03
C SER A 521 81.96 -25.26 -2.27
N LEU A 522 82.00 -24.51 -1.16
CA LEU A 522 83.20 -24.39 -0.34
C LEU A 522 83.56 -25.71 0.33
N ARG A 523 82.58 -26.44 0.88
CA ARG A 523 82.78 -27.79 1.43
C ARG A 523 83.29 -28.77 0.38
N SER A 524 82.67 -28.81 -0.79
CA SER A 524 83.14 -29.67 -1.88
C SER A 524 84.57 -29.35 -2.32
N ALA A 525 84.96 -28.07 -2.33
CA ALA A 525 86.34 -27.67 -2.61
C ALA A 525 87.31 -28.09 -1.49
N GLN A 526 86.91 -27.95 -0.23
CA GLN A 526 87.68 -28.43 0.93
C GLN A 526 87.85 -29.95 0.90
N ASP A 527 86.79 -30.71 0.67
CA ASP A 527 86.82 -32.17 0.57
C ASP A 527 87.78 -32.62 -0.54
N ARG A 528 87.72 -31.95 -1.70
CA ARG A 528 88.65 -32.20 -2.82
C ARG A 528 90.10 -31.87 -2.44
N GLN A 529 90.33 -30.78 -1.73
CA GLN A 529 91.67 -30.40 -1.29
C GLN A 529 92.23 -31.42 -0.29
N ILE A 530 91.41 -31.86 0.68
CA ILE A 530 91.75 -32.94 1.62
C ILE A 530 92.13 -34.21 0.85
N GLN A 531 91.34 -34.61 -0.16
CA GLN A 531 91.67 -35.77 -1.00
C GLN A 531 93.01 -35.61 -1.75
N ILE A 532 93.27 -34.43 -2.31
CA ILE A 532 94.55 -34.14 -2.98
C ILE A 532 95.72 -34.25 -2.00
N ASP A 533 95.57 -33.71 -0.80
CA ASP A 533 96.62 -33.72 0.21
C ASP A 533 96.86 -35.15 0.74
N VAL A 534 95.80 -35.96 0.92
CA VAL A 534 95.91 -37.40 1.24
C VAL A 534 96.67 -38.16 0.13
N ILE A 535 96.30 -37.96 -1.14
CA ILE A 535 96.98 -38.61 -2.26
C ILE A 535 98.45 -38.16 -2.35
N ARG A 536 98.76 -36.88 -2.14
CA ARG A 536 100.13 -36.37 -2.16
C ARG A 536 100.97 -36.99 -1.05
N SER A 537 100.43 -37.13 0.16
CA SER A 537 101.11 -37.80 1.27
C SER A 537 101.37 -39.28 0.97
N LEU A 538 100.42 -39.99 0.33
CA LEU A 538 100.61 -41.37 -0.10
C LEU A 538 101.67 -41.51 -1.21
N VAL A 539 101.70 -40.61 -2.18
CA VAL A 539 102.71 -40.61 -3.25
C VAL A 539 104.10 -40.33 -2.68
N ASN A 540 104.24 -39.38 -1.75
CA ASN A 540 105.51 -39.12 -1.08
C ASN A 540 105.99 -40.35 -0.30
N LEU A 541 105.10 -41.02 0.44
CA LEU A 541 105.43 -42.26 1.14
C LEU A 541 105.86 -43.36 0.16
N ALA A 542 105.15 -43.55 -0.95
CA ALA A 542 105.52 -44.52 -1.97
C ALA A 542 106.90 -44.21 -2.58
N ALA A 543 107.17 -42.94 -2.92
CA ALA A 543 108.45 -42.50 -3.45
C ALA A 543 109.61 -42.72 -2.47
N GLU A 544 109.42 -42.41 -1.18
CA GLU A 544 110.44 -42.67 -0.15
C GLU A 544 110.70 -44.17 0.04
N VAL A 545 109.65 -45.01 -0.02
CA VAL A 545 109.81 -46.47 0.04
C VAL A 545 110.56 -47.00 -1.18
N GLU A 546 110.27 -46.48 -2.39
CA GLU A 546 110.99 -46.82 -3.62
C GLU A 546 112.46 -46.39 -3.58
N GLU A 547 112.76 -45.17 -3.11
CA GLU A 547 114.13 -44.66 -2.93
C GLU A 547 114.94 -45.54 -1.99
N LEU A 548 114.38 -45.83 -0.81
CA LEU A 548 115.03 -46.69 0.19
C LEU A 548 115.25 -48.13 -0.33
N ALA A 549 114.31 -48.66 -1.11
CA ALA A 549 114.44 -49.98 -1.72
C ALA A 549 115.54 -50.00 -2.81
N ALA A 550 115.65 -48.94 -3.61
CA ALA A 550 116.69 -48.81 -4.64
C ALA A 550 118.10 -48.71 -4.04
N ASP A 551 118.24 -48.09 -2.87
CA ASP A 551 119.50 -47.97 -2.13
C ASP A 551 119.97 -49.27 -1.44
N GLY A 552 119.22 -50.38 -1.60
CA GLY A 552 119.58 -51.68 -1.01
C GLY A 552 119.39 -51.73 0.50
N THR A 553 118.56 -50.85 1.05
CA THR A 553 118.24 -50.79 2.48
C THR A 553 117.59 -52.11 2.93
N GLU A 554 118.05 -52.66 4.06
CA GLU A 554 117.45 -53.86 4.64
C GLU A 554 115.97 -53.62 4.99
N ALA A 555 115.12 -54.63 4.79
CA ALA A 555 113.66 -54.52 4.93
C ALA A 555 113.20 -54.02 6.31
N GLU A 556 113.98 -54.29 7.37
CA GLU A 556 113.68 -53.82 8.73
C GLU A 556 113.78 -52.28 8.85
N VAL A 557 114.80 -51.69 8.23
CA VAL A 557 115.02 -50.23 8.23
C VAL A 557 113.96 -49.51 7.40
N LEU A 558 113.50 -50.13 6.30
CA LEU A 558 112.35 -49.66 5.50
C LEU A 558 111.05 -49.59 6.33
N ILE A 559 110.77 -50.63 7.13
CA ILE A 559 109.57 -50.69 7.97
C ILE A 559 109.65 -49.67 9.11
N GLU A 560 110.82 -49.53 9.75
CA GLU A 560 111.00 -48.55 10.83
C GLU A 560 110.85 -47.12 10.34
N ARG A 561 111.42 -46.80 9.16
CA ARG A 561 111.31 -45.47 8.57
C ARG A 561 109.90 -45.15 8.05
N SER A 562 109.23 -46.10 7.39
CA SER A 562 107.82 -45.91 7.00
C SER A 562 106.91 -45.71 8.22
N ARG A 563 107.16 -46.42 9.33
CA ARG A 563 106.45 -46.20 10.60
C ARG A 563 106.73 -44.80 11.16
N ALA A 564 107.97 -44.32 11.11
CA ALA A 564 108.31 -42.96 11.56
C ALA A 564 107.57 -41.87 10.75
N LEU A 565 107.44 -42.06 9.43
CA LEU A 565 106.68 -41.14 8.56
C LEU A 565 105.18 -41.15 8.87
N VAL A 566 104.62 -42.33 9.12
CA VAL A 566 103.22 -42.49 9.52
C VAL A 566 102.98 -41.82 10.88
N MET A 567 103.87 -42.02 11.86
CA MET A 567 103.81 -41.33 13.15
C MET A 567 103.95 -39.81 13.03
N ALA A 568 104.75 -39.31 12.07
CA ALA A 568 104.84 -37.87 11.81
C ALA A 568 103.52 -37.26 11.30
N GLN A 569 102.61 -38.08 10.78
CA GLN A 569 101.23 -37.69 10.42
C GLN A 569 100.24 -37.89 11.58
N ALA A 570 100.75 -38.02 12.82
CA ALA A 570 99.99 -38.32 14.03
C ALA A 570 99.19 -39.63 13.95
N LEU A 571 99.68 -40.59 13.15
CA LEU A 571 99.14 -41.95 13.12
C LEU A 571 99.97 -42.83 14.06
N ASP A 572 99.38 -43.19 15.19
CA ASP A 572 99.97 -44.07 16.19
C ASP A 572 99.64 -45.53 15.86
N PRO A 573 100.64 -46.42 15.70
CA PRO A 573 100.39 -47.82 15.41
C PRO A 573 99.83 -48.56 16.62
N ILE A 574 98.83 -49.41 16.40
CA ILE A 574 98.28 -50.35 17.38
C ILE A 574 99.15 -51.61 17.34
N GLY A 575 100.22 -51.58 18.14
CA GLY A 575 101.19 -52.66 18.23
C GLY A 575 102.11 -52.79 17.02
N GLN A 576 103.10 -53.67 17.12
CA GLN A 576 104.01 -54.02 16.03
C GLN A 576 103.72 -55.43 15.54
N ALA A 577 103.89 -55.71 14.24
CA ALA A 577 103.79 -57.08 13.73
C ALA A 577 104.74 -58.01 14.51
N GLY A 578 104.21 -59.13 15.03
CA GLY A 578 104.91 -60.06 15.91
C GLY A 578 104.88 -59.71 17.40
N GLN A 579 104.42 -58.51 17.79
CA GLN A 579 104.29 -58.12 19.19
C GLN A 579 103.10 -58.84 19.84
N LYS A 580 103.32 -59.38 21.04
CA LYS A 580 102.26 -59.90 21.90
C LYS A 580 101.62 -58.77 22.69
N MET A 581 100.31 -58.64 22.60
CA MET A 581 99.51 -57.64 23.29
C MET A 581 98.23 -58.28 23.83
N THR A 582 97.58 -57.63 24.79
CA THR A 582 96.28 -58.08 25.28
C THR A 582 95.18 -57.71 24.29
N PHE A 583 94.33 -58.66 23.93
CA PHE A 583 93.24 -58.46 22.97
C PHE A 583 92.22 -57.43 23.49
N ASP A 584 92.08 -56.29 22.81
CA ASP A 584 90.99 -55.34 22.99
C ASP A 584 90.13 -55.31 21.71
N PRO A 585 88.82 -55.67 21.78
CA PRO A 585 87.95 -55.73 20.61
C PRO A 585 87.67 -54.36 19.97
N THR A 586 87.97 -53.26 20.67
CA THR A 586 87.80 -51.90 20.13
C THR A 586 88.89 -51.56 19.13
N VAL A 587 90.12 -52.04 19.33
CA VAL A 587 91.30 -51.71 18.50
C VAL A 587 91.87 -52.91 17.74
N HIS A 588 91.43 -54.13 18.04
CA HIS A 588 91.89 -55.36 17.39
C HIS A 588 90.77 -56.07 16.64
N GLU A 589 91.15 -56.69 15.52
CA GLU A 589 90.32 -57.57 14.69
C GLU A 589 90.97 -58.97 14.62
N PRO A 590 90.38 -60.01 15.22
CA PRO A 590 90.99 -61.34 15.25
C PRO A 590 90.79 -62.07 13.92
N ILE A 591 91.86 -62.71 13.40
CA ILE A 591 91.78 -63.47 12.13
C ILE A 591 91.04 -64.81 12.31
N VAL A 592 91.28 -65.50 13.43
CA VAL A 592 90.67 -66.81 13.72
C VAL A 592 90.16 -66.84 15.15
N GLY A 593 88.86 -67.10 15.30
CA GLY A 593 88.17 -67.11 16.59
C GLY A 593 87.89 -65.71 17.15
N VAL A 594 87.18 -65.66 18.28
CA VAL A 594 86.97 -64.42 19.04
C VAL A 594 87.68 -64.61 20.37
N PRO A 595 88.94 -64.14 20.52
CA PRO A 595 89.65 -64.17 21.78
C PRO A 595 88.80 -63.47 22.85
N LYS A 596 88.86 -63.93 24.09
CA LYS A 596 88.23 -63.17 25.18
C LYS A 596 89.00 -61.87 25.37
N ASP A 597 88.30 -60.80 25.71
CA ASP A 597 88.92 -59.53 26.07
C ASP A 597 90.02 -59.75 27.12
N GLY A 598 91.20 -59.20 26.88
CA GLY A 598 92.41 -59.40 27.69
C GLY A 598 93.23 -60.68 27.41
N THR A 599 92.83 -61.53 26.46
CA THR A 599 93.66 -62.70 26.05
C THR A 599 94.90 -62.22 25.30
N ASP A 600 96.07 -62.80 25.58
CA ASP A 600 97.29 -62.50 24.82
C ASP A 600 97.09 -62.89 23.34
N VAL A 601 97.30 -61.92 22.46
CA VAL A 601 97.26 -62.08 21.00
C VAL A 601 98.53 -61.51 20.39
N THR A 602 99.00 -62.13 19.33
CA THR A 602 100.11 -61.66 18.53
C THR A 602 99.57 -60.81 17.37
N VAL A 603 100.07 -59.59 17.23
CA VAL A 603 99.71 -58.69 16.13
C VAL A 603 100.28 -59.23 14.83
N ILE A 604 99.42 -59.51 13.85
CA ILE A 604 99.80 -59.92 12.49
C ILE A 604 99.98 -58.69 11.60
N ARG A 605 99.03 -57.74 11.68
CA ARG A 605 99.09 -56.46 10.97
C ARG A 605 98.80 -55.34 11.96
N PRO A 606 99.66 -54.31 12.07
CA PRO A 606 99.38 -53.18 12.92
C PRO A 606 98.14 -52.43 12.42
N GLY A 607 97.30 -51.99 13.37
CA GLY A 607 96.26 -51.00 13.12
C GLY A 607 96.80 -49.59 13.34
N TYR A 608 95.97 -48.56 13.14
CA TYR A 608 96.39 -47.18 13.35
C TYR A 608 95.29 -46.33 14.00
N HIS A 609 95.70 -45.51 14.96
CA HIS A 609 94.92 -44.39 15.49
C HIS A 609 95.41 -43.10 14.87
N TRP A 610 94.51 -42.26 14.39
CA TRP A 610 94.83 -40.88 14.06
C TRP A 610 94.49 -40.01 15.25
N ARG A 611 95.49 -39.33 15.82
CA ARG A 611 95.34 -38.44 16.98
C ARG A 611 95.60 -36.99 16.60
N PRO A 612 94.69 -36.32 15.89
CA PRO A 612 94.72 -34.88 15.82
C PRO A 612 94.48 -34.28 17.22
N PRO A 613 94.89 -33.03 17.48
CA PRO A 613 94.73 -32.42 18.80
C PRO A 613 93.25 -32.36 19.22
N GLY A 614 92.86 -33.24 20.15
CA GLY A 614 91.53 -33.28 20.76
C GLY A 614 90.62 -34.43 20.29
N GLU A 615 91.01 -35.21 19.30
CA GLU A 615 90.25 -36.39 18.84
C GLU A 615 91.16 -37.61 18.73
N ASP A 616 90.64 -38.81 19.04
CA ASP A 616 91.32 -40.09 18.81
C ASP A 616 90.43 -40.93 17.89
N VAL A 617 90.79 -40.99 16.61
CA VAL A 617 90.01 -41.66 15.57
C VAL A 617 90.72 -42.94 15.18
N LEU A 618 90.09 -44.09 15.43
CA LEU A 618 90.57 -45.38 14.94
C LEU A 618 90.41 -45.45 13.42
N ILE A 619 91.52 -45.53 12.69
CA ILE A 619 91.53 -45.62 11.22
C ILE A 619 91.35 -47.07 10.77
N GLU A 620 92.14 -47.97 11.34
CA GLU A 620 92.10 -49.40 11.02
C GLU A 620 92.47 -50.20 12.28
N LYS A 621 91.73 -51.28 12.56
CA LYS A 621 92.04 -52.18 13.68
C LYS A 621 93.28 -53.01 13.39
N ALA A 622 94.06 -53.34 14.42
CA ALA A 622 95.16 -54.27 14.25
C ALA A 622 94.62 -55.69 14.02
N LEU A 623 95.12 -56.38 12.99
CA LEU A 623 94.79 -57.79 12.80
C LEU A 623 95.63 -58.63 13.74
N VAL A 624 94.99 -59.50 14.52
CA VAL A 624 95.66 -60.27 15.59
C VAL A 624 95.30 -61.76 15.53
N THR A 625 96.15 -62.60 16.13
CA THR A 625 95.91 -64.05 16.31
C THR A 625 96.31 -64.49 17.71
N THR A 626 95.64 -65.49 18.27
CA THR A 626 95.95 -66.05 19.60
C THR A 626 97.18 -66.93 19.60
#